data_AF-A0A2M6XYT5-F1
#
_entry.id   AF-A0A2M6XYT5-F1
#
_cell.length_a   1.000
_cell.length_b   1.000
_cell.length_c   1.000
_cell.angle_alpha   90.00
_cell.angle_beta   90.00
_cell.angle_gamma   90.00
#
_symmetry.space_group_name_H-M   'P 1'
#
loop_
_entity.id
_entity.type
_entity.pdbx_description
1 polymer ?
#
loop_
_entity_poly.entity_id
_entity_poly.type
_entity_poly.pdbx_seq_one_letter_code
_entity_poly.pdbx_strand_id
1 'polypeptide(L)'
;MAYDCVVIGSGIGGLYAASLLAKEGQKVLVLERHAVPGGLLQCFRRGGETFPTGVHFIGALAPGQVLWRYLKYAGVLEHASFSRLDTDCFDEYSF
;
A
#
# COMPACT_ATOMS: atom_id res chain seq x y z
N MET A 1 -5.55 -27.36 -7.76
CA MET A 1 -4.92 -26.81 -6.54
C MET A 1 -6.03 -26.28 -5.63
N ALA A 2 -6.02 -26.59 -4.34
CA ALA A 2 -6.92 -25.97 -3.37
C ALA A 2 -6.27 -24.72 -2.74
N TYR A 3 -7.08 -23.73 -2.37
CA TYR A 3 -6.72 -22.51 -1.62
C TYR A 3 -7.69 -22.38 -0.45
N ASP A 4 -7.22 -21.86 0.69
CA ASP A 4 -8.05 -21.65 1.88
C ASP A 4 -8.86 -20.34 1.77
N CYS A 5 -8.29 -19.34 1.08
CA CYS A 5 -8.90 -18.04 0.86
C CYS A 5 -8.59 -17.50 -0.54
N VAL A 6 -9.55 -16.79 -1.12
CA VAL A 6 -9.37 -16.02 -2.36
C VAL A 6 -9.66 -14.55 -2.08
N VAL A 7 -8.69 -13.69 -2.36
CA VAL A 7 -8.82 -12.23 -2.27
C VAL A 7 -8.92 -11.66 -3.69
N ILE A 8 -10.00 -10.94 -3.97
CA ILE A 8 -10.21 -10.29 -5.27
C ILE A 8 -9.88 -8.81 -5.13
N GLY A 9 -8.88 -8.36 -5.88
CA GLY A 9 -8.33 -7.01 -5.85
C GLY A 9 -7.03 -6.92 -5.03
N SER A 10 -5.99 -6.34 -5.63
CA SER A 10 -4.67 -6.14 -5.03
C SER A 10 -4.45 -4.71 -4.51
N GLY A 11 -5.52 -4.04 -4.10
CA GLY A 11 -5.40 -2.79 -3.34
C GLY A 11 -4.74 -3.04 -1.97
N ILE A 12 -4.35 -1.97 -1.27
CA ILE A 12 -3.63 -2.08 0.01
C ILE A 12 -4.35 -2.92 1.05
N GLY A 13 -5.67 -2.81 1.16
CA GLY A 13 -6.47 -3.62 2.08
C GLY A 13 -6.47 -5.10 1.70
N GLY A 14 -6.59 -5.42 0.40
CA GLY A 14 -6.59 -6.80 -0.10
C GLY A 14 -5.23 -7.47 0.08
N LEU A 15 -4.14 -6.76 -0.26
CA LEU A 15 -2.78 -7.24 -0.04
C LEU A 15 -2.45 -7.40 1.45
N TYR A 16 -2.90 -6.47 2.29
CA TYR A 16 -2.72 -6.58 3.74
C TYR A 16 -3.46 -7.79 4.31
N ALA A 17 -4.73 -7.98 3.95
CA ALA A 17 -5.51 -9.14 4.38
C ALA A 17 -4.90 -10.46 3.89
N ALA A 18 -4.50 -10.53 2.62
CA ALA A 18 -3.82 -11.70 2.06
C ALA A 18 -2.51 -11.99 2.77
N SER A 19 -1.69 -10.96 3.07
CA SER A 19 -0.44 -11.11 3.80
C SER A 19 -0.66 -11.60 5.23
N LEU A 20 -1.70 -11.11 5.91
CA LEU A 20 -2.05 -11.54 7.26
C LEU A 20 -2.42 -13.03 7.27
N LEU A 21 -3.35 -13.44 6.41
CA LEU A 21 -3.78 -14.84 6.31
C LEU A 21 -2.62 -15.77 5.91
N ALA A 22 -1.77 -15.33 4.97
CA ALA A 22 -0.59 -16.09 4.57
C ALA A 22 0.44 -16.25 5.71
N LYS A 23 0.63 -15.21 6.54
CA LYS A 23 1.48 -15.28 7.74
C LYS A 23 0.94 -16.25 8.80
N GLU A 24 -0.37 -16.39 8.88
CA GLU A 24 -1.05 -17.39 9.72
C GLU A 24 -1.11 -18.79 9.07
N GLY A 25 -0.34 -19.02 8.00
CA GLY A 25 -0.16 -20.34 7.37
C GLY A 25 -1.24 -20.73 6.35
N GLN A 26 -2.16 -19.83 6.01
CA GLN A 26 -3.18 -20.12 5.00
C GLN A 26 -2.63 -19.98 3.58
N LYS A 27 -3.10 -20.84 2.68
CA LYS A 27 -2.82 -20.74 1.26
C LYS A 27 -3.80 -19.79 0.57
N VAL A 28 -3.35 -18.57 0.34
CA VAL A 28 -4.18 -17.48 -0.21
C VAL A 28 -3.92 -17.28 -1.71
N LEU A 29 -4.98 -17.13 -2.50
CA LEU A 29 -4.91 -16.67 -3.89
C LEU A 29 -5.33 -15.21 -3.96
N VAL A 30 -4.51 -14.34 -4.54
CA VAL A 30 -4.89 -12.95 -4.86
C VAL A 30 -5.13 -12.84 -6.35
N LEU A 31 -6.29 -12.32 -6.75
CA LEU A 31 -6.66 -12.07 -8.13
C LEU A 31 -6.69 -10.56 -8.39
N GLU A 32 -5.98 -10.12 -9.43
CA GLU A 32 -5.97 -8.73 -9.88
C GLU A 32 -6.30 -8.67 -11.37
N ARG A 33 -7.17 -7.73 -11.75
CA ARG A 33 -7.54 -7.49 -13.15
C ARG A 33 -6.52 -6.61 -13.87
N HIS A 34 -5.80 -5.77 -13.13
CA HIS A 34 -4.76 -4.90 -13.65
C HIS A 34 -3.46 -5.68 -13.89
N ALA A 35 -2.64 -5.20 -14.82
CA ALA A 35 -1.36 -5.85 -15.16
C ALA A 35 -0.33 -5.79 -14.02
N VAL A 36 -0.48 -4.80 -13.15
CA VAL A 36 0.38 -4.58 -11.98
C VAL A 36 -0.53 -4.66 -10.75
N PRO A 37 -0.03 -5.11 -9.58
CA PRO A 37 -0.78 -4.99 -8.34
C PRO A 37 -0.85 -3.55 -7.81
N GLY A 38 -1.76 -3.28 -6.88
CA GLY A 38 -1.84 -1.99 -6.17
C GLY A 38 -3.18 -1.27 -6.23
N GLY A 39 -4.08 -1.67 -7.14
CA GLY A 39 -5.39 -1.02 -7.31
C GLY A 39 -5.28 0.50 -7.48
N LEU A 40 -5.96 1.27 -6.63
CA LEU A 40 -5.92 2.75 -6.66
C LEU A 40 -4.58 3.38 -6.21
N LEU A 41 -3.63 2.57 -5.73
CA LEU A 41 -2.28 3.04 -5.39
C LEU A 41 -1.34 3.11 -6.60
N GLN A 42 -1.82 2.74 -7.78
CA GLN A 42 -0.96 2.68 -8.95
C GLN A 42 -0.52 4.06 -9.40
N CYS A 43 0.62 4.07 -10.07
CA CYS A 43 1.05 5.21 -10.85
C CYS A 43 0.90 4.87 -12.33
N PHE A 44 0.50 5.85 -13.13
CA PHE A 44 0.57 5.73 -14.58
C PHE A 44 1.72 6.58 -15.11
N ARG A 45 2.25 6.21 -16.28
CA ARG A 45 3.30 6.97 -16.95
C ARG A 45 2.76 7.72 -18.14
N ARG A 46 3.13 8.99 -18.28
CA ARG A 46 2.76 9.83 -19.43
C ARG A 46 3.88 10.82 -19.72
N GLY A 47 4.38 10.82 -20.95
CA GLY A 47 5.45 11.75 -21.35
C GLY A 47 6.79 11.54 -20.62
N GLY A 48 7.12 10.30 -20.23
CA GLY A 48 8.32 9.98 -19.44
C GLY A 48 8.13 10.16 -17.94
N GLU A 49 7.11 10.91 -17.53
CA GLU A 49 6.82 11.19 -16.12
C GLU A 49 5.87 10.17 -15.50
N THR A 50 5.94 10.04 -14.17
CA THR A 50 5.14 9.09 -13.38
C THR A 50 4.16 9.86 -12.50
N PHE A 51 2.86 9.56 -12.63
CA PHE A 51 1.77 10.25 -11.95
C PHE A 51 1.04 9.30 -11.02
N PRO A 52 0.89 9.62 -9.72
CA PRO A 52 0.04 8.86 -8.81
C PRO A 52 -1.43 9.02 -9.19
N THR A 53 -2.22 7.95 -9.08
CA THR A 53 -3.67 8.02 -9.38
C THR A 53 -4.52 8.61 -8.25
N GLY A 54 -3.99 8.75 -7.04
CA GLY A 54 -4.77 9.37 -5.97
C GLY A 54 -4.21 9.30 -4.55
N VAL A 55 -3.10 8.62 -4.28
CA VAL A 55 -2.46 8.66 -2.96
C VAL A 55 -1.32 9.68 -2.94
N HIS A 56 -1.48 10.67 -2.07
CA HIS A 56 -0.52 11.76 -1.89
C HIS A 56 0.30 11.60 -0.60
N PHE A 57 -0.32 11.11 0.48
CA PHE A 57 0.34 10.83 1.76
C PHE A 57 -0.48 9.81 2.55
N ILE A 58 0.14 9.25 3.59
CA ILE A 58 -0.49 8.33 4.52
C ILE A 58 -0.31 8.83 5.96
N GLY A 59 -1.39 8.76 6.74
CA GLY A 59 -1.37 9.12 8.15
C GLY A 59 -0.95 7.96 9.06
N ALA A 60 -0.76 8.26 10.34
CA ALA A 60 -0.56 7.26 11.39
C ALA A 60 0.67 6.35 11.25
N LEU A 61 1.75 6.83 10.62
CA LEU A 61 2.96 6.04 10.36
C LEU A 61 4.12 6.31 11.34
N ALA A 62 3.96 7.21 12.31
CA ALA A 62 4.98 7.34 13.35
C ALA A 62 5.07 6.06 14.20
N PRO A 63 6.25 5.73 14.77
CA PRO A 63 6.43 4.55 15.61
C PRO A 63 5.34 4.41 16.68
N GLY A 64 4.70 3.24 16.74
CA GLY A 64 3.63 2.93 17.69
C GLY A 64 2.22 3.33 17.26
N GLN A 65 2.04 4.12 16.19
CA GLN A 65 0.74 4.46 15.62
C GLN A 65 0.15 3.30 14.80
N VAL A 66 -1.14 3.40 14.46
CA VAL A 66 -1.91 2.27 13.93
C VAL A 66 -1.37 1.74 12.60
N LEU A 67 -1.08 2.61 11.64
CA LEU A 67 -0.59 2.17 10.32
C LEU A 67 0.85 1.64 10.43
N TRP A 68 1.68 2.24 11.29
CA TRP A 68 3.01 1.73 11.59
C TRP A 68 2.97 0.28 12.08
N ARG A 69 2.03 -0.07 12.98
CA ARG A 69 1.88 -1.45 13.50
C ARG A 69 1.50 -2.42 12.39
N TYR A 70 0.57 -2.04 11.52
CA TYR A 70 0.15 -2.87 10.39
C TYR A 70 1.28 -3.09 9.39
N LEU A 71 1.94 -2.03 8.94
CA LEU A 71 3.05 -2.17 7.98
C LEU A 71 4.25 -2.91 8.58
N LYS A 72 4.51 -2.72 9.88
CA LYS A 72 5.55 -3.49 10.59
C LYS A 72 5.21 -4.98 10.62
N TYR A 73 3.99 -5.34 11.01
CA TYR A 73 3.56 -6.74 11.05
C TYR A 73 3.62 -7.38 9.65
N ALA A 74 3.21 -6.64 8.62
CA ALA A 74 3.29 -7.07 7.23
C ALA A 74 4.73 -7.15 6.67
N GLY A 75 5.74 -6.64 7.39
CA GLY A 75 7.14 -6.59 6.93
C GLY A 75 7.43 -5.50 5.90
N VAL A 76 6.48 -4.61 5.63
CA VAL A 76 6.59 -3.58 4.58
C VAL A 76 7.63 -2.52 4.94
N LEU A 77 7.82 -2.22 6.23
CA LEU A 77 8.77 -1.20 6.67
C LEU A 77 10.24 -1.53 6.35
N GLU A 78 10.55 -2.80 6.06
CA GLU A 78 11.90 -3.24 5.66
C GLU A 78 12.16 -3.03 4.16
N HIS A 79 11.09 -2.84 3.37
CA HIS A 79 11.13 -2.76 1.91
C HIS A 79 10.71 -1.39 1.37
N ALA A 80 10.21 -0.50 2.23
CA ALA A 80 9.70 0.81 1.84
C ALA A 80 10.34 1.92 2.68
N SER A 81 10.74 3.00 2.01
CA SER A 81 11.22 4.23 2.66
C SER A 81 10.08 5.23 2.80
N PHE A 82 10.02 5.89 3.94
CA PHE A 82 9.01 6.91 4.24
C PHE A 82 9.68 8.19 4.73
N SER A 83 9.27 9.31 4.15
CA SER A 83 9.66 10.64 4.62
C SER A 83 8.50 11.25 5.38
N ARG A 84 8.81 11.87 6.53
CA ARG A 84 7.81 12.66 7.26
C ARG A 84 7.44 13.87 6.40
N LEU A 85 6.14 14.13 6.29
CA LEU A 85 5.62 15.33 5.64
C LEU A 85 6.08 16.57 6.41
N ASP A 86 6.39 17.64 5.69
CA ASP A 86 6.72 18.93 6.28
C ASP A 86 5.60 19.37 7.23
N THR A 87 5.99 19.77 8.44
CA THR A 87 5.06 20.19 9.50
C THR A 87 4.72 21.67 9.44
N ASP A 88 5.51 22.45 8.71
CA ASP A 88 5.38 23.90 8.63
C ASP A 88 4.56 24.31 7.40
N CYS A 89 4.70 23.59 6.28
CA CYS A 89 3.91 23.83 5.08
C CYS A 89 3.62 22.54 4.31
N PHE A 90 2.33 22.25 4.09
CA PHE A 90 1.90 21.08 3.30
C PHE A 90 1.70 21.42 1.81
N ASP A 91 0.89 22.44 1.55
CA ASP A 91 0.66 23.01 0.22
C ASP A 91 0.82 24.52 0.31
N GLU A 92 1.68 25.09 -0.53
CA GLU A 92 1.81 26.54 -0.71
C GLU A 92 1.20 26.94 -2.05
N TYR A 93 0.20 27.81 -2.01
CA TYR A 93 -0.36 28.43 -3.21
C TYR A 93 0.17 29.85 -3.33
N SER A 94 1.08 30.08 -4.27
CA SER A 94 1.59 31.41 -4.60
C SER A 94 0.91 31.91 -5.89
N PHE A 95 0.46 33.17 -5.90
CA PHE A 95 -0.21 33.83 -7.03
C PHE A 95 0.64 34.99 -7.57
#